data_AF-A0A5C0SLZ8-F1
#
_entry.id   AF-A0A5C0SLZ8-F1
#
_cell.length_a   1.000
_cell.length_b   1.000
_cell.length_c   1.000
_cell.angle_alpha   90.00
_cell.angle_beta   90.00
_cell.angle_gamma   90.00
#
_symmetry.space_group_name_H-M   'P 1'
#
loop_
_entity.id
_entity.type
_entity.pdbx_description
1 polymer ?
#
loop_
_entity_poly.entity_id
_entity_poly.type
_entity_poly.pdbx_seq_one_letter_code
_entity_poly.pdbx_strand_id
1 'polypeptide(L)'
;MNADNMTPTEIITKLIKENQQLKLEEAQPEDLDMGQIADGYFSPDLNVSINIKKVKIFKVHDGEDIKAFWINGFMPISRGMVIRNHKTGAIADLILIKLSKDRVFLKGTLNGKPILAYFEVEPSEWFIDALLHAAGIFLKDYGERSLAPVQDE
;
A
#
# COMPACT_ATOMS: atom_id res chain seq x y z
N MET A 1 9.01 12.42 -21.34
CA MET A 1 7.96 12.27 -20.32
C MET A 1 8.63 12.36 -18.96
N ASN A 2 8.25 13.32 -18.12
CA ASN A 2 8.80 13.45 -16.76
C ASN A 2 8.31 12.28 -15.91
N ALA A 3 9.23 11.52 -15.31
CA ALA A 3 8.93 10.38 -14.44
C ALA A 3 8.14 10.79 -13.17
N ASP A 4 8.08 12.09 -12.88
CA ASP A 4 7.42 12.63 -11.69
C ASP A 4 5.89 12.41 -11.70
N ASN A 5 5.26 12.40 -12.88
CA ASN A 5 3.78 12.34 -13.02
C ASN A 5 3.21 10.95 -13.32
N MET A 6 4.04 9.90 -13.37
CA MET A 6 3.55 8.56 -13.71
C MET A 6 2.84 7.90 -12.51
N THR A 7 1.70 7.27 -12.75
CA THR A 7 1.00 6.45 -11.74
C THR A 7 1.79 5.17 -11.45
N PRO A 8 1.58 4.53 -10.29
CA PRO A 8 2.22 3.24 -10.01
C PRO A 8 1.96 2.18 -11.08
N THR A 9 0.72 2.07 -11.55
CA THR A 9 0.38 1.18 -12.68
C THR A 9 1.24 1.46 -13.92
N GLU A 10 1.44 2.73 -14.28
CA GLU A 10 2.27 3.12 -15.43
C GLU A 10 3.75 2.82 -15.19
N ILE A 11 4.24 3.06 -13.97
CA ILE A 11 5.63 2.76 -13.56
C ILE A 11 5.88 1.26 -13.67
N ILE A 12 5.02 0.42 -13.10
CA ILE A 12 5.16 -1.05 -13.15
C ILE A 12 5.08 -1.55 -14.60
N THR A 13 4.09 -1.09 -15.36
CA THR A 13 3.92 -1.50 -16.76
C THR A 13 5.15 -1.16 -17.59
N LYS A 14 5.73 0.02 -17.37
CA LYS A 14 6.95 0.46 -18.05
C LYS A 14 8.15 -0.38 -17.62
N LEU A 15 8.34 -0.59 -16.31
CA LEU A 15 9.46 -1.37 -15.76
C LEU A 15 9.49 -2.80 -16.32
N ILE A 16 8.34 -3.48 -16.38
CA ILE A 16 8.24 -4.84 -16.92
C ILE A 16 8.50 -4.85 -18.43
N LYS A 17 8.00 -3.87 -19.18
CA LYS A 17 8.25 -3.77 -20.62
C LYS A 17 9.72 -3.52 -20.95
N GLU A 18 10.38 -2.70 -20.15
CA GLU A 18 11.78 -2.29 -20.37
C GLU A 18 12.79 -3.29 -19.80
N ASN A 19 12.39 -4.12 -18.82
CA ASN A 19 13.24 -5.14 -18.22
C ASN A 19 12.57 -6.51 -18.29
N GLN A 20 12.94 -7.29 -19.31
CA GLN A 20 12.40 -8.64 -19.56
C GLN A 20 12.69 -9.64 -18.43
N GLN A 21 13.62 -9.33 -17.53
CA GLN A 21 13.94 -10.15 -16.35
C GLN A 21 12.96 -9.92 -15.19
N LEU A 22 12.25 -8.79 -15.17
CA LEU A 22 11.29 -8.49 -14.11
C LEU A 22 9.99 -9.26 -14.32
N LYS A 23 9.53 -9.89 -13.25
CA LYS A 23 8.27 -10.61 -13.15
C LYS A 23 7.35 -9.91 -12.17
N LEU A 24 6.06 -10.11 -12.40
CA LEU A 24 4.98 -9.67 -11.53
C LEU A 24 4.22 -10.90 -11.06
N GLU A 25 4.25 -11.15 -9.76
CA GLU A 25 3.60 -12.30 -9.13
C GLU A 25 2.78 -11.81 -7.93
N GLU A 26 1.70 -12.52 -7.59
CA GLU A 26 0.94 -12.20 -6.38
C GLU A 26 1.79 -12.51 -5.13
N ALA A 27 1.90 -11.53 -4.24
CA ALA A 27 2.72 -11.66 -3.03
C ALA A 27 2.06 -12.64 -2.05
N GLN A 28 2.87 -13.53 -1.50
CA GLN A 28 2.48 -14.41 -0.40
C GLN A 28 2.71 -13.71 0.94
N PRO A 29 2.02 -14.10 2.03
CA PRO A 29 2.21 -13.48 3.34
C PRO A 29 3.67 -13.46 3.81
N GLU A 30 4.45 -14.49 3.48
CA GLU A 30 5.86 -14.60 3.82
C GLU A 30 6.71 -13.55 3.09
N ASP A 31 6.33 -13.15 1.87
CA ASP A 31 7.01 -12.07 1.13
C ASP A 31 6.88 -10.71 1.84
N LEU A 32 5.86 -10.56 2.68
CA LEU A 32 5.50 -9.33 3.38
C LEU A 32 6.02 -9.28 4.83
N ASP A 33 6.82 -10.28 5.23
CA ASP A 33 7.21 -10.52 6.63
C ASP A 33 6.00 -10.71 7.57
N MET A 34 4.89 -11.27 7.05
CA MET A 34 3.64 -11.42 7.79
C MET A 34 3.35 -12.89 8.10
N GLY A 35 3.19 -13.22 9.39
CA GLY A 35 2.82 -14.58 9.81
C GLY A 35 1.42 -14.99 9.35
N GLN A 36 0.43 -14.10 9.49
CA GLN A 36 -0.95 -14.28 9.00
C GLN A 36 -1.59 -12.93 8.67
N ILE A 37 -2.44 -12.89 7.64
CA ILE A 37 -3.21 -11.69 7.29
C ILE A 37 -4.45 -11.59 8.19
N ALA A 38 -4.42 -10.65 9.14
CA ALA A 38 -5.54 -10.29 10.01
C ALA A 38 -6.64 -9.50 9.28
N ASP A 39 -7.83 -9.46 9.89
CA ASP A 39 -8.98 -8.68 9.41
C ASP A 39 -8.81 -7.17 9.54
N GLY A 40 -7.86 -6.70 10.35
CA GLY A 40 -7.61 -5.28 10.51
C GLY A 40 -6.35 -5.02 11.31
N TYR A 41 -5.71 -3.90 10.98
CA TYR A 41 -4.53 -3.38 11.64
C TYR A 41 -4.84 -1.97 12.12
N PHE A 42 -4.40 -1.63 13.31
CA PHE A 42 -4.64 -0.32 13.91
C PHE A 42 -3.33 0.25 14.46
N SER A 43 -3.02 1.48 14.09
CA SER A 43 -1.97 2.27 14.74
C SER A 43 -2.61 3.26 15.71
N PRO A 44 -2.38 3.12 17.03
CA PRO A 44 -2.79 4.11 18.02
C PRO A 44 -2.16 5.48 17.76
N ASP A 45 -0.89 5.51 17.35
CA ASP A 45 -0.11 6.73 17.14
C ASP A 45 -0.63 7.55 15.96
N LEU A 46 -0.99 6.88 14.87
CA LEU A 46 -1.61 7.53 13.71
C LEU A 46 -3.13 7.72 13.88
N ASN A 47 -3.74 7.00 14.83
CA ASN A 47 -5.18 6.87 15.02
C ASN A 47 -5.89 6.44 13.72
N VAL A 48 -5.36 5.40 13.08
CA VAL A 48 -5.85 4.87 11.80
C VAL A 48 -5.93 3.35 11.84
N SER A 49 -7.04 2.83 11.33
CA SER A 49 -7.22 1.41 11.04
C SER A 49 -7.27 1.16 9.54
N ILE A 50 -6.68 0.04 9.09
CA ILE A 50 -6.78 -0.48 7.72
C ILE A 50 -7.19 -1.96 7.70
N ASN A 51 -7.76 -2.41 6.58
CA ASN A 51 -7.88 -3.84 6.25
C ASN A 51 -7.25 -4.07 4.87
N ILE A 52 -6.44 -5.11 4.75
CA ILE A 52 -5.72 -5.42 3.50
C ILE A 52 -6.18 -6.73 2.83
N LYS A 53 -7.13 -7.47 3.40
CA LYS A 53 -7.65 -8.72 2.80
C LYS A 53 -8.30 -8.53 1.44
N LYS A 54 -8.84 -7.34 1.17
CA LYS A 54 -9.47 -6.98 -0.11
C LYS A 54 -8.52 -6.29 -1.10
N VAL A 55 -7.25 -6.12 -0.71
CA VAL A 55 -6.24 -5.46 -1.53
C VAL A 55 -5.41 -6.52 -2.23
N LYS A 56 -5.20 -6.38 -3.54
CA LYS A 56 -4.28 -7.23 -4.28
C LYS A 56 -2.88 -6.67 -4.14
N ILE A 57 -1.94 -7.53 -3.78
CA ILE A 57 -0.55 -7.16 -3.60
C ILE A 57 0.28 -8.01 -4.54
N PHE A 58 1.03 -7.35 -5.41
CA PHE A 58 1.94 -8.00 -6.34
C PHE A 58 3.37 -7.67 -5.96
N LYS A 59 4.26 -8.65 -6.02
CA LYS A 59 5.70 -8.43 -5.94
C LYS A 59 6.27 -8.26 -7.34
N VAL A 60 7.17 -7.29 -7.47
CA VAL A 60 7.98 -7.05 -8.66
C VAL A 60 9.38 -7.55 -8.34
N HIS A 61 9.85 -8.57 -9.03
CA HIS A 61 11.10 -9.26 -8.71
C HIS A 61 11.82 -9.74 -9.97
N ASP A 62 13.13 -10.00 -9.88
CA ASP A 62 13.94 -10.57 -10.97
C ASP A 62 14.11 -12.10 -10.86
N GLY A 63 13.50 -12.72 -9.84
CA GLY A 63 13.60 -14.15 -9.55
C GLY A 63 14.49 -14.47 -8.34
N GLU A 64 15.40 -13.56 -8.00
CA GLU A 64 16.25 -13.66 -6.80
C GLU A 64 15.78 -12.67 -5.73
N ASP A 65 15.56 -11.41 -6.14
CA ASP A 65 15.23 -10.32 -5.23
C ASP A 65 13.88 -9.68 -5.55
N ILE A 66 13.13 -9.35 -4.49
CA ILE A 66 11.99 -8.46 -4.59
C ILE A 66 12.47 -7.01 -4.65
N LYS A 67 12.11 -6.30 -5.73
CA LYS A 67 12.48 -4.90 -5.94
C LYS A 67 11.41 -3.93 -5.47
N ALA A 68 10.14 -4.31 -5.56
CA ALA A 68 9.01 -3.48 -5.14
C ALA A 68 7.75 -4.32 -4.89
N PHE A 69 6.80 -3.74 -4.17
CA PHE A 69 5.42 -4.22 -4.08
C PHE A 69 4.47 -3.24 -4.73
N TRP A 70 3.58 -3.75 -5.55
CA TRP A 70 2.47 -3.00 -6.12
C TRP A 70 1.18 -3.39 -5.40
N ILE A 71 0.58 -2.42 -4.73
CA ILE A 71 -0.63 -2.56 -3.93
C ILE A 71 -1.78 -1.93 -4.72
N ASN A 72 -2.75 -2.75 -5.12
CA ASN A 72 -3.85 -2.33 -5.97
C ASN A 72 -5.20 -2.88 -5.46
N GLY A 73 -6.21 -2.01 -5.37
CA GLY A 73 -7.57 -2.41 -5.01
C GLY A 73 -8.14 -1.66 -3.81
N PHE A 74 -9.29 -2.11 -3.31
CA PHE A 74 -9.99 -1.39 -2.25
C PHE A 74 -9.43 -1.72 -0.86
N MET A 75 -8.91 -0.70 -0.18
CA MET A 75 -8.42 -0.77 1.18
C MET A 75 -9.39 -0.05 2.12
N PRO A 76 -10.16 -0.76 2.97
CA PRO A 76 -10.93 -0.13 4.04
C PRO A 76 -10.02 0.69 4.96
N ILE A 77 -10.43 1.92 5.27
CA ILE A 77 -9.70 2.89 6.10
C ILE A 77 -10.70 3.56 7.05
N SER A 78 -10.31 3.76 8.31
CA SER A 78 -11.13 4.46 9.31
C SER A 78 -10.26 5.12 10.38
N ARG A 79 -10.72 6.23 10.98
CA ARG A 79 -10.20 6.69 12.27
C ARG A 79 -10.90 5.95 13.40
N GLY A 80 -10.12 5.42 14.33
CA GLY A 80 -10.59 4.63 15.46
C GLY A 80 -10.20 3.16 15.38
N MET A 81 -10.20 2.52 16.55
CA MET A 81 -9.58 1.20 16.79
C MET A 81 -10.30 0.03 16.11
N VAL A 82 -11.58 0.19 15.73
CA VAL A 82 -12.38 -0.93 15.22
C VAL A 82 -13.05 -0.53 13.92
N ILE A 83 -12.75 -1.27 12.84
CA ILE A 83 -13.50 -1.21 11.60
C ILE A 83 -14.79 -2.02 11.80
N ARG A 84 -15.78 -1.44 12.48
CA ARG A 84 -17.03 -2.16 12.81
C ARG A 84 -17.88 -2.46 11.58
N ASN A 85 -17.69 -1.68 10.51
CA ASN A 85 -18.31 -1.89 9.22
C ASN A 85 -17.33 -1.35 8.17
N HIS A 86 -16.80 -2.19 7.30
CA HIS A 86 -16.03 -1.77 6.12
C HIS A 86 -16.97 -0.99 5.18
N LYS A 87 -17.41 0.22 5.57
CA LYS A 87 -18.35 1.05 4.79
C LYS A 87 -17.61 2.07 3.95
N THR A 88 -16.37 2.38 4.31
CA THR A 88 -15.55 3.40 3.66
C THR A 88 -14.10 2.93 3.56
N GLY A 89 -13.39 3.46 2.57
CA GLY A 89 -12.00 3.14 2.31
C GLY A 89 -11.43 3.95 1.15
N ALA A 90 -10.33 3.46 0.59
CA ALA A 90 -9.73 4.05 -0.59
C ALA A 90 -9.35 2.98 -1.61
N ILE A 91 -9.55 3.30 -2.89
CA ILE A 91 -8.96 2.57 -3.99
C ILE A 91 -7.47 2.91 -3.97
N ALA A 92 -6.66 1.93 -3.60
CA ALA A 92 -5.21 2.00 -3.61
C ALA A 92 -4.66 1.68 -4.99
N ASP A 93 -3.74 2.53 -5.42
CA ASP A 93 -2.76 2.23 -6.46
C ASP A 93 -1.43 2.77 -5.94
N LEU A 94 -0.65 1.92 -5.25
CA LEU A 94 0.57 2.30 -4.53
C LEU A 94 1.74 1.39 -4.92
N ILE A 95 2.93 1.95 -5.04
CA ILE A 95 4.20 1.23 -5.04
C ILE A 95 4.88 1.44 -3.69
N LEU A 96 5.39 0.35 -3.15
CA LEU A 96 6.19 0.31 -1.93
C LEU A 96 7.54 -0.33 -2.25
N ILE A 97 8.63 0.33 -1.87
CA ILE A 97 10.00 -0.11 -2.07
C ILE A 97 10.70 -0.15 -0.71
N LYS A 98 11.24 -1.31 -0.34
CA LYS A 98 12.07 -1.46 0.87
C LYS A 98 13.48 -0.98 0.52
N LEU A 99 13.94 0.06 1.20
CA LEU A 99 15.25 0.70 0.94
C LEU A 99 16.33 0.20 1.89
N SER A 100 15.95 -0.10 3.12
CA SER A 100 16.77 -0.79 4.13
C SER A 100 15.87 -1.64 5.02
N LYS A 101 16.44 -2.28 6.04
CA LYS A 101 15.69 -3.10 7.00
C LYS A 101 14.53 -2.36 7.67
N ASP A 102 14.70 -1.06 7.85
CA ASP A 102 13.88 -0.16 8.67
C ASP A 102 13.39 1.07 7.88
N ARG A 103 13.59 1.14 6.56
CA ARG A 103 13.16 2.28 5.75
C ARG A 103 12.48 1.86 4.47
N VAL A 104 11.42 2.60 4.15
CA VAL A 104 10.61 2.38 2.96
C VAL A 104 10.39 3.67 2.19
N PHE A 105 10.19 3.51 0.89
CA PHE A 105 9.67 4.52 0.00
C PHE A 105 8.29 4.09 -0.49
N LEU A 106 7.31 4.98 -0.35
CA LEU A 106 5.94 4.78 -0.80
C LEU A 106 5.54 5.88 -1.77
N LYS A 107 4.98 5.50 -2.92
CA LYS A 107 4.45 6.44 -3.93
C LYS A 107 3.18 5.89 -4.55
N GLY A 108 2.19 6.73 -4.75
CA GLY A 108 1.03 6.39 -5.56
C GLY A 108 -0.17 7.26 -5.27
N THR A 109 -1.35 6.65 -5.31
CA THR A 109 -2.60 7.33 -5.00
C THR A 109 -3.53 6.49 -4.12
N LEU A 110 -4.33 7.19 -3.33
CA LEU A 110 -5.51 6.67 -2.65
C LEU A 110 -6.71 7.49 -3.13
N ASN A 111 -7.72 6.85 -3.75
CA ASN A 111 -8.84 7.54 -4.44
C ASN A 111 -8.37 8.64 -5.42
N GLY A 112 -7.29 8.38 -6.17
CA GLY A 112 -6.69 9.34 -7.10
C GLY A 112 -5.99 10.53 -6.44
N LYS A 113 -5.92 10.57 -5.09
CA LYS A 113 -5.16 11.58 -4.36
C LYS A 113 -3.71 11.13 -4.17
N PRO A 114 -2.72 11.95 -4.53
CA PRO A 114 -1.34 11.53 -4.49
C PRO A 114 -0.86 11.32 -3.05
N ILE A 115 -0.07 10.26 -2.85
CA ILE A 115 0.67 9.95 -1.64
C ILE A 115 2.12 9.74 -2.04
N LEU A 116 3.04 10.42 -1.37
CA LEU A 116 4.47 10.26 -1.53
C LEU A 116 5.11 10.38 -0.15
N ALA A 117 5.87 9.37 0.25
CA ALA A 117 6.47 9.34 1.56
C ALA A 117 7.76 8.52 1.59
N TYR A 118 8.66 8.97 2.46
CA TYR A 118 9.87 8.26 2.87
C TYR A 118 9.91 8.29 4.40
N PHE A 119 9.96 7.12 5.03
CA PHE A 119 9.85 7.03 6.49
C PHE A 119 10.47 5.73 7.02
N GLU A 120 10.71 5.74 8.34
CA GLU A 120 11.15 4.59 9.09
C GLU A 120 9.96 3.72 9.48
N VAL A 121 10.16 2.41 9.54
CA VAL A 121 9.14 1.40 9.84
C VAL A 121 9.65 0.36 10.81
N GLU A 122 8.75 -0.22 11.59
CA GLU A 122 9.09 -1.37 12.44
C GLU A 122 9.50 -2.57 11.58
N PRO A 123 10.76 -3.08 11.66
CA PRO A 123 11.24 -4.09 10.72
C PRO A 123 10.41 -5.38 10.65
N SER A 124 9.79 -5.80 11.76
CA SER A 124 8.97 -7.02 11.80
C SER A 124 7.57 -6.86 11.23
N GLU A 125 7.08 -5.63 11.07
CA GLU A 125 5.73 -5.34 10.56
C GLU A 125 5.75 -4.30 9.44
N TRP A 126 6.90 -4.17 8.78
CA TRP A 126 7.27 -3.03 7.94
C TRP A 126 6.24 -2.74 6.84
N PHE A 127 5.64 -3.78 6.26
CA PHE A 127 4.68 -3.66 5.17
C PHE A 127 3.36 -3.05 5.65
N ILE A 128 2.83 -3.54 6.77
CA ILE A 128 1.59 -3.03 7.37
C ILE A 128 1.80 -1.62 7.90
N ASP A 129 2.93 -1.38 8.56
CA ASP A 129 3.29 -0.07 9.06
C ASP A 129 3.32 0.95 7.90
N ALA A 130 3.90 0.57 6.76
CA ALA A 130 3.89 1.40 5.56
C ALA A 130 2.48 1.76 5.05
N LEU A 131 1.55 0.80 5.07
CA LEU A 131 0.17 1.05 4.65
C LEU A 131 -0.62 1.88 5.67
N LEU A 132 -0.38 1.70 6.96
CA LEU A 132 -0.95 2.54 8.03
C LEU A 132 -0.48 3.99 7.88
N HIS A 133 0.81 4.19 7.60
CA HIS A 133 1.37 5.50 7.29
C HIS A 133 0.74 6.13 6.04
N ALA A 134 0.56 5.37 4.95
CA ALA A 134 -0.11 5.88 3.74
C ALA A 134 -1.55 6.33 4.03
N ALA A 135 -2.31 5.53 4.78
CA ALA A 135 -3.66 5.89 5.20
C ALA A 135 -3.67 7.09 6.16
N GLY A 136 -2.69 7.18 7.07
CA GLY A 136 -2.48 8.32 7.96
C GLY A 136 -2.23 9.63 7.22
N ILE A 137 -1.34 9.62 6.24
CA ILE A 137 -1.06 10.77 5.36
C ILE A 137 -2.33 11.19 4.62
N PHE A 138 -3.02 10.22 4.01
CA PHE A 138 -4.25 10.49 3.27
C PHE A 138 -5.33 11.15 4.13
N LEU A 139 -5.57 10.60 5.32
CA LEU A 139 -6.55 11.13 6.26
C LEU A 139 -6.15 12.48 6.87
N LYS A 140 -4.86 12.77 6.98
CA LYS A 140 -4.34 14.05 7.44
C LYS A 140 -4.49 15.13 6.38
N ASP A 141 -4.16 14.82 5.13
CA ASP A 141 -4.08 15.80 4.05
C ASP A 141 -5.42 16.04 3.34
N TYR A 142 -6.24 14.99 3.20
CA TYR A 142 -7.49 15.04 2.42
C TYR A 142 -8.76 14.84 3.26
N GLY A 143 -8.63 14.30 4.47
CA GLY A 143 -9.72 14.07 5.42
C GLY A 143 -10.65 12.91 5.05
N GLU A 144 -11.45 12.46 6.02
CA GLU A 144 -12.36 11.30 5.89
C GLU A 144 -13.41 11.45 4.79
N ARG A 145 -13.83 12.68 4.48
CA ARG A 145 -14.76 12.98 3.38
C ARG A 145 -14.25 12.54 2.00
N SER A 146 -12.96 12.26 1.88
CA SER A 146 -12.32 11.80 0.65
C SER A 146 -12.31 10.27 0.53
N LEU A 147 -12.79 9.55 1.55
CA LEU A 147 -12.97 8.10 1.49
C LEU A 147 -14.16 7.76 0.57
N ALA A 148 -14.03 6.67 -0.16
CA ALA A 148 -15.07 6.13 -1.02
C ALA A 148 -15.91 5.13 -0.23
N PRO A 149 -17.23 5.06 -0.46
CA PRO A 149 -18.04 3.99 0.10
C PRO A 149 -17.58 2.63 -0.44
N VAL A 150 -17.74 1.57 0.35
CA VAL A 150 -17.55 0.21 -0.16
C VAL A 150 -18.57 -0.05 -1.27
N GLN A 151 -18.07 -0.51 -2.40
CA GLN A 151 -18.91 -1.10 -3.44
C GLN A 151 -19.16 -2.54 -3.01
N ASP A 152 -20.38 -2.83 -2.56
CA ASP A 152 -20.84 -4.21 -2.41
C ASP A 152 -21.03 -4.76 -3.83
N GLU A 153 -20.22 -5.75 -4.22
CA GLU A 153 -20.50 -6.62 -5.37
C GLU A 153 -21.58 -7.64 -5.00
#